data_AF-A0A2N9Y7R3-F1
#
_entry.id   AF-A0A2N9Y7R3-F1
#
_cell.length_a   1.000
_cell.length_b   1.000
_cell.length_c   1.000
_cell.angle_alpha   90.00
_cell.angle_beta   90.00
_cell.angle_gamma   90.00
#
_symmetry.space_group_name_H-M   'P 1'
#
loop_
_entity.id
_entity.type
_entity.pdbx_description
1 polymer ?
#
loop_
_entity_poly.entity_id
_entity_poly.type
_entity_poly.pdbx_seq_one_letter_code
_entity_poly.pdbx_strand_id
1 'polypeptide(L)'
;SFKDGGLTQPIYQLSDVSKDGQVTGKSFTDVGSAFSGLDTNIKNVNDRIKEVSQGVAQDSLSWSKDDNAFVAKHGEKEGSKTNSKITSLANGDISANSHDAINGSQLYSLNNTLANYFGGGAKYENGEWTDPNFKVKQIGSDGDITEESYKNVAEALTGVGSSFKSVHDEISTMISNSLVKQDATTNL
;
A
#
# COMPACT_ATOMS: atom_id res chain seq x y z
N SER A 1 51.16 47.05 -17.51
CA SER A 1 52.53 47.41 -17.93
C SER A 1 52.65 48.93 -17.95
N PHE A 2 53.85 49.49 -18.04
CA PHE A 2 54.00 50.91 -18.37
C PHE A 2 53.95 51.05 -19.89
N LYS A 3 53.16 52.01 -20.39
CA LYS A 3 53.16 52.41 -21.81
C LYS A 3 53.25 53.92 -21.86
N ASP A 4 54.27 54.43 -22.55
CA ASP A 4 54.52 55.87 -22.76
C ASP A 4 54.53 56.72 -21.47
N GLY A 5 55.10 56.17 -20.39
CA GLY A 5 55.21 56.86 -19.09
C GLY A 5 53.97 56.82 -18.20
N GLY A 6 52.85 56.27 -18.69
CA GLY A 6 51.63 56.02 -17.91
C GLY A 6 51.52 54.57 -17.42
N LEU A 7 50.98 54.39 -16.21
CA LEU A 7 50.57 53.08 -15.71
C LEU A 7 49.35 52.61 -16.52
N THR A 8 49.42 51.47 -17.23
CA THR A 8 48.20 50.90 -17.85
C THR A 8 47.32 50.30 -16.76
N GLN A 9 46.03 50.65 -16.74
CA GLN A 9 45.09 50.08 -15.78
C GLN A 9 45.05 48.54 -15.86
N PRO A 10 45.03 47.82 -14.72
CA PRO A 10 44.83 46.38 -14.72
C PRO A 10 43.42 46.02 -15.24
N ILE A 11 43.29 44.82 -15.79
CA ILE A 11 41.99 44.23 -16.17
C ILE A 11 41.82 42.94 -15.39
N TYR A 12 40.69 42.82 -14.68
CA TYR A 12 40.30 41.63 -13.93
C TYR A 12 39.19 40.92 -14.69
N GLN A 13 39.44 39.68 -15.10
CA GLN A 13 38.43 38.84 -15.74
C GLN A 13 37.87 37.90 -14.70
N LEU A 14 36.60 38.05 -14.38
CA LEU A 14 35.89 37.19 -13.44
C LEU A 14 34.73 36.50 -14.16
N SER A 15 34.29 35.37 -13.62
CA SER A 15 32.98 34.84 -13.95
C SER A 15 31.89 35.81 -13.46
N ASP A 16 30.75 35.85 -14.14
CA ASP A 16 29.52 36.52 -13.72
C ASP A 16 28.43 35.44 -13.69
N VAL A 17 27.93 35.17 -12.49
CA VAL A 17 26.92 34.13 -12.25
C VAL A 17 25.58 34.81 -12.11
N SER A 18 24.65 34.57 -13.03
CA SER A 18 23.30 35.12 -12.96
C SER A 18 22.49 34.48 -11.82
N LYS A 19 21.33 35.09 -11.51
CA LYS A 19 20.38 34.53 -10.52
C LYS A 19 19.86 33.15 -10.92
N ASP A 20 19.68 32.91 -12.21
CA ASP A 20 19.26 31.59 -12.74
C ASP A 20 20.43 30.61 -12.86
N GLY A 21 21.66 31.08 -12.61
CA GLY A 21 22.85 30.24 -12.58
C GLY A 21 23.65 30.12 -13.86
N GLN A 22 23.33 30.94 -14.85
CA GLN A 22 24.12 31.01 -16.07
C GLN A 22 25.46 31.66 -15.75
N VAL A 23 26.54 31.09 -16.26
CA VAL A 23 27.90 31.59 -16.02
C VAL A 23 28.41 32.24 -17.30
N THR A 24 28.78 33.51 -17.21
CA THR A 24 29.41 34.26 -18.30
C THR A 24 30.73 34.88 -17.82
N GLY A 25 31.50 35.50 -18.72
CA GLY A 25 32.71 36.24 -18.37
C GLY A 25 32.47 37.74 -18.33
N LYS A 26 33.07 38.43 -17.35
CA LYS A 26 32.97 39.88 -17.19
C LYS A 26 34.34 40.49 -16.85
N SER A 27 34.63 41.61 -17.49
CA SER A 27 35.88 42.35 -17.30
C SER A 27 35.67 43.58 -16.44
N PHE A 28 36.57 43.79 -15.48
CA PHE A 28 36.59 44.93 -14.57
C PHE A 28 37.93 45.67 -14.70
N THR A 29 37.93 46.99 -14.58
CA THR A 29 39.12 47.83 -14.76
C THR A 29 39.74 48.32 -13.44
N ASP A 30 39.08 48.03 -12.32
CA ASP A 30 39.55 48.37 -10.99
C ASP A 30 39.22 47.27 -9.98
N VAL A 31 39.96 47.25 -8.88
CA VAL A 31 39.84 46.22 -7.83
C VAL A 31 38.49 46.30 -7.11
N GLY A 32 37.94 47.50 -6.93
CA GLY A 32 36.68 47.72 -6.21
C GLY A 32 35.49 47.14 -6.98
N SER A 33 35.40 47.40 -8.29
CA SER A 33 34.36 46.84 -9.15
C SER A 33 34.50 45.34 -9.32
N ALA A 34 35.73 44.81 -9.41
CA ALA A 34 35.98 43.37 -9.44
C ALA A 34 35.48 42.67 -8.14
N PHE A 35 35.78 43.23 -6.96
CA PHE A 35 35.27 42.69 -5.69
C PHE A 35 33.75 42.82 -5.57
N SER A 36 33.14 43.91 -6.05
CA SER A 36 31.68 44.05 -6.11
C SER A 36 31.03 43.00 -7.03
N GLY A 37 31.68 42.67 -8.13
CA GLY A 37 31.28 41.56 -9.01
C GLY A 37 31.34 40.21 -8.31
N LEU A 38 32.44 39.92 -7.61
CA LEU A 38 32.58 38.70 -6.81
C LEU A 38 31.53 38.60 -5.69
N ASP A 39 31.28 39.70 -4.98
CA ASP A 39 30.22 39.79 -3.95
C ASP A 39 28.83 39.51 -4.55
N THR A 40 28.54 40.04 -5.74
CA THR A 40 27.30 39.75 -6.47
C THR A 40 27.18 38.27 -6.82
N ASN A 41 28.25 37.65 -7.31
CA ASN A 41 28.26 36.21 -7.60
C ASN A 41 28.00 35.37 -6.34
N ILE A 42 28.65 35.70 -5.23
CA ILE A 42 28.47 34.98 -3.96
C ILE A 42 27.02 35.06 -3.49
N LYS A 43 26.38 36.24 -3.60
CA LYS A 43 24.95 36.41 -3.30
C LYS A 43 24.07 35.55 -4.19
N ASN A 44 24.27 35.60 -5.51
CA ASN A 44 23.49 34.80 -6.46
C ASN A 44 23.67 33.29 -6.22
N VAL A 45 24.89 32.84 -5.92
CA VAL A 45 25.17 31.44 -5.58
C VAL A 45 24.47 31.04 -4.28
N ASN A 46 24.52 31.87 -3.23
CA ASN A 46 23.84 31.59 -1.97
C ASN A 46 22.32 31.51 -2.14
N ASP A 47 21.72 32.42 -2.92
CA ASP A 47 20.28 32.43 -3.19
C ASP A 47 19.86 31.14 -3.90
N ARG A 48 20.61 30.71 -4.93
CA ARG A 48 20.35 29.45 -5.63
C ARG A 48 20.50 28.22 -4.74
N ILE A 49 21.51 28.21 -3.86
CA ILE A 49 21.68 27.11 -2.89
C ILE A 49 20.45 27.03 -1.98
N LYS A 50 19.93 28.17 -1.54
CA LYS A 50 18.71 28.21 -0.72
C LYS A 50 17.49 27.70 -1.49
N GLU A 51 17.29 28.15 -2.72
CA GLU A 51 16.19 27.70 -3.57
C GLU A 51 16.24 26.18 -3.82
N VAL A 52 17.40 25.66 -4.21
CA VAL A 52 17.61 24.21 -4.41
C VAL A 52 17.35 23.45 -3.11
N SER A 53 17.87 23.93 -1.97
CA SER A 53 17.66 23.29 -0.67
C SER A 53 16.18 23.24 -0.28
N GLN A 54 15.41 24.29 -0.59
CA GLN A 54 13.98 24.34 -0.29
C GLN A 54 13.19 23.43 -1.22
N GLY A 55 13.49 23.44 -2.53
CA GLY A 55 12.82 22.58 -3.51
C GLY A 55 13.02 21.09 -3.21
N VAL A 56 14.26 20.68 -2.95
CA VAL A 56 14.58 19.28 -2.58
C VAL A 56 13.86 18.87 -1.29
N ALA A 57 13.75 19.76 -0.31
CA ALA A 57 13.05 19.46 0.94
C ALA A 57 11.52 19.29 0.75
N GLN A 58 10.91 19.95 -0.25
CA GLN A 58 9.47 19.86 -0.50
C GLN A 58 9.06 18.59 -1.23
N ASP A 59 9.83 18.15 -2.22
CA ASP A 59 9.47 17.02 -3.08
C ASP A 59 10.10 15.67 -2.66
N SER A 60 10.91 15.67 -1.60
CA SER A 60 11.54 14.44 -1.10
C SER A 60 10.67 13.68 -0.10
N LEU A 61 10.81 12.35 -0.09
CA LEU A 61 10.40 11.50 1.03
C LEU A 61 11.39 11.70 2.18
N SER A 62 11.05 12.59 3.10
CA SER A 62 11.92 12.99 4.21
C SER A 62 11.60 12.25 5.50
N TRP A 63 12.63 12.02 6.32
CA TRP A 63 12.47 11.52 7.68
C TRP A 63 11.85 12.59 8.58
N SER A 64 10.73 12.27 9.19
CA SER A 64 10.12 13.05 10.27
C SER A 64 10.65 12.56 11.60
N LYS A 65 11.28 13.45 12.38
CA LYS A 65 11.71 13.13 13.75
C LYS A 65 10.53 12.94 14.68
N ASP A 66 9.46 13.70 14.46
CA ASP A 66 8.27 13.67 15.29
C ASP A 66 7.50 12.35 15.08
N ASP A 67 7.41 11.88 13.84
CA ASP A 67 6.77 10.59 13.52
C ASP A 67 7.75 9.40 13.62
N ASN A 68 9.05 9.66 13.79
CA ASN A 68 10.12 8.67 13.77
C ASN A 68 10.03 7.72 12.54
N ALA A 69 9.77 8.30 11.36
CA ALA A 69 9.54 7.57 10.11
C ALA A 69 9.79 8.44 8.86
N PHE A 70 9.97 7.81 7.69
CA PHE A 70 9.83 8.52 6.41
C PHE A 70 8.36 8.86 6.14
N VAL A 71 8.07 10.11 5.80
CA VAL A 71 6.70 10.60 5.65
C VAL A 71 6.36 10.88 4.20
N ALA A 72 5.39 10.14 3.67
CA ALA A 72 4.85 10.33 2.32
C ALA A 72 3.67 11.32 2.29
N LYS A 73 3.79 12.46 2.97
CA LYS A 73 2.80 13.54 2.90
C LYS A 73 3.27 14.61 1.92
N HIS A 74 2.50 14.88 0.88
CA HIS A 74 2.79 15.91 -0.12
C HIS A 74 1.65 16.93 -0.21
N GLY A 75 1.97 18.14 -0.67
CA GLY A 75 1.04 19.26 -0.76
C GLY A 75 1.74 20.62 -0.69
N GLU A 76 1.19 21.62 -1.40
CA GLU A 76 1.83 22.92 -1.63
C GLU A 76 1.92 23.83 -0.40
N LYS A 77 1.08 23.63 0.63
CA LYS A 77 1.04 24.51 1.82
C LYS A 77 1.27 23.72 3.11
N GLU A 78 2.02 24.33 4.03
CA GLU A 78 2.13 23.89 5.42
C GLU A 78 0.72 23.76 6.01
N GLY A 79 0.38 22.61 6.60
CA GLY A 79 -0.97 22.32 7.12
C GLY A 79 -1.98 21.77 6.10
N SER A 80 -1.67 21.73 4.80
CA SER A 80 -2.50 21.08 3.77
C SER A 80 -1.87 19.79 3.22
N LYS A 81 -0.75 19.34 3.78
CA LYS A 81 -0.08 18.10 3.35
C LYS A 81 -0.93 16.89 3.70
N THR A 82 -1.15 16.00 2.74
CA THR A 82 -1.97 14.78 2.91
C THR A 82 -1.20 13.54 2.51
N ASN A 83 -1.65 12.38 3.00
CA ASN A 83 -1.06 11.09 2.65
C ASN A 83 -1.11 10.90 1.12
N SER A 84 0.05 10.64 0.54
CA SER A 84 0.24 10.48 -0.89
C SER A 84 0.59 9.03 -1.24
N LYS A 85 0.28 8.64 -2.48
CA LYS A 85 0.64 7.31 -2.98
C LYS A 85 2.14 7.23 -3.25
N ILE A 86 2.74 6.10 -2.92
CA ILE A 86 4.04 5.67 -3.46
C ILE A 86 3.72 4.70 -4.60
N THR A 87 4.01 5.10 -5.83
CA THR A 87 3.71 4.33 -7.05
C THR A 87 4.99 3.83 -7.73
N SER A 88 4.83 3.00 -8.77
CA SER A 88 5.93 2.39 -9.51
C SER A 88 6.83 1.51 -8.64
N LEU A 89 6.26 0.95 -7.57
CA LEU A 89 6.92 0.02 -6.67
C LEU A 89 6.93 -1.38 -7.31
N ALA A 90 8.12 -1.95 -7.49
CA ALA A 90 8.26 -3.36 -7.88
C ALA A 90 7.62 -4.28 -6.82
N ASN A 91 7.33 -5.53 -7.19
CA ASN A 91 6.85 -6.49 -6.19
C ASN A 91 7.94 -6.73 -5.15
N GLY A 92 7.59 -6.60 -3.88
CA GLY A 92 8.50 -6.94 -2.78
C GLY A 92 8.50 -8.43 -2.50
N ASP A 93 9.56 -8.94 -1.89
CA ASP A 93 9.61 -10.34 -1.49
C ASP A 93 8.62 -10.62 -0.35
N ILE A 94 7.85 -11.70 -0.45
CA ILE A 94 6.93 -12.16 0.60
C ILE A 94 7.56 -13.37 1.29
N SER A 95 8.31 -13.11 2.37
CA SER A 95 8.95 -14.13 3.19
C SER A 95 9.01 -13.68 4.66
N ALA A 96 9.27 -14.61 5.58
CA ALA A 96 9.25 -14.35 7.03
C ALA A 96 10.23 -13.25 7.49
N ASN A 97 11.30 -13.03 6.73
CA ASN A 97 12.35 -12.06 7.06
C ASN A 97 12.43 -10.90 6.05
N SER A 98 11.41 -10.72 5.20
CA SER A 98 11.42 -9.63 4.22
C SER A 98 11.18 -8.27 4.90
N HIS A 99 11.87 -7.26 4.39
CA HIS A 99 11.65 -5.86 4.73
C HIS A 99 11.20 -5.04 3.51
N ASP A 100 10.88 -5.72 2.41
CA ASP A 100 10.44 -5.06 1.19
C ASP A 100 9.01 -4.56 1.34
N ALA A 101 8.75 -3.36 0.82
CA ALA A 101 7.38 -2.90 0.64
C ALA A 101 6.70 -3.72 -0.46
N ILE A 102 5.45 -4.15 -0.21
CA ILE A 102 4.61 -4.80 -1.22
C ILE A 102 3.73 -3.78 -1.93
N ASN A 103 3.31 -4.09 -3.15
CA ASN A 103 2.35 -3.26 -3.89
C ASN A 103 0.96 -3.91 -3.92
N GLY A 104 -0.03 -3.16 -4.44
CA GLY A 104 -1.42 -3.60 -4.48
C GLY A 104 -1.68 -4.85 -5.31
N SER A 105 -0.83 -5.18 -6.30
CA SER A 105 -1.02 -6.38 -7.12
C SER A 105 -0.81 -7.67 -6.32
N GLN A 106 0.13 -7.64 -5.36
CA GLN A 106 0.43 -8.78 -4.50
C GLN A 106 -0.72 -9.05 -3.52
N LEU A 107 -1.24 -8.01 -2.88
CA LEU A 107 -2.41 -8.11 -2.00
C LEU A 107 -3.67 -8.56 -2.78
N TYR A 108 -3.87 -8.03 -3.99
CA TYR A 108 -4.96 -8.45 -4.87
C TYR A 108 -4.85 -9.93 -5.24
N SER A 109 -3.65 -10.43 -5.58
CA SER A 109 -3.45 -11.85 -5.88
C SER A 109 -3.78 -12.73 -4.68
N LEU A 110 -3.34 -12.35 -3.47
CA LEU A 110 -3.64 -13.09 -2.24
C LEU A 110 -5.16 -13.20 -2.00
N ASN A 111 -5.87 -12.09 -2.10
CA ASN A 111 -7.32 -12.07 -1.90
C ASN A 111 -8.06 -12.90 -2.95
N ASN A 112 -7.63 -12.88 -4.22
CA ASN A 112 -8.22 -13.75 -5.25
C ASN A 112 -7.97 -15.24 -4.97
N THR A 113 -6.76 -15.61 -4.53
CA THR A 113 -6.47 -16.98 -4.13
C THR A 113 -7.37 -17.43 -2.97
N LEU A 114 -7.56 -16.57 -1.98
CA LEU A 114 -8.45 -16.86 -0.84
C LEU A 114 -9.93 -17.00 -1.28
N ALA A 115 -10.42 -16.11 -2.14
CA ALA A 115 -11.78 -16.20 -2.69
C ALA A 115 -12.00 -17.53 -3.42
N ASN A 116 -11.03 -17.94 -4.23
CA ASN A 116 -11.08 -19.23 -4.94
C ASN A 116 -11.11 -20.42 -3.98
N TYR A 117 -10.37 -20.37 -2.87
CA TYR A 117 -10.40 -21.44 -1.85
C TYR A 117 -11.73 -21.51 -1.11
N PHE A 118 -12.42 -20.39 -0.86
CA PHE A 118 -13.77 -20.43 -0.31
C PHE A 118 -14.79 -21.00 -1.30
N GLY A 119 -14.65 -20.71 -2.59
CA GLY A 119 -15.65 -21.09 -3.58
C GLY A 119 -16.99 -20.41 -3.28
N GLY A 120 -18.11 -21.08 -3.58
CA GLY A 120 -19.45 -20.55 -3.28
C GLY A 120 -19.78 -19.20 -3.93
N GLY A 121 -19.03 -18.79 -4.97
CA GLY A 121 -19.16 -17.47 -5.58
C GLY A 121 -18.44 -16.33 -4.85
N ALA A 122 -17.60 -16.62 -3.84
CA ALA A 122 -16.74 -15.62 -3.23
C ALA A 122 -15.83 -14.94 -4.26
N LYS A 123 -15.61 -13.63 -4.09
CA LYS A 123 -14.84 -12.82 -5.04
C LYS A 123 -14.15 -11.66 -4.35
N TYR A 124 -13.02 -11.21 -4.89
CA TYR A 124 -12.39 -9.95 -4.51
C TYR A 124 -12.12 -9.09 -5.74
N GLU A 125 -12.85 -7.97 -5.86
CA GLU A 125 -12.72 -7.04 -6.98
C GLU A 125 -12.84 -5.60 -6.51
N ASN A 126 -12.09 -4.71 -7.15
CA ASN A 126 -12.12 -3.26 -6.87
C ASN A 126 -11.89 -2.88 -5.40
N GLY A 127 -11.20 -3.73 -4.64
CA GLY A 127 -10.95 -3.51 -3.21
C GLY A 127 -12.06 -4.02 -2.29
N GLU A 128 -13.08 -4.68 -2.83
CA GLU A 128 -14.25 -5.15 -2.09
C GLU A 128 -14.39 -6.67 -2.16
N TRP A 129 -14.85 -7.25 -1.05
CA TRP A 129 -15.16 -8.68 -0.93
C TRP A 129 -16.63 -8.95 -1.26
N THR A 130 -16.86 -10.03 -1.99
CA THR A 130 -18.16 -10.70 -2.08
C THR A 130 -18.10 -11.97 -1.24
N ASP A 131 -19.01 -12.10 -0.27
CA ASP A 131 -19.11 -13.28 0.59
C ASP A 131 -19.38 -14.56 -0.22
N PRO A 132 -18.86 -15.72 0.20
CA PRO A 132 -19.32 -16.99 -0.36
C PRO A 132 -20.80 -17.20 -0.03
N ASN A 133 -21.49 -17.93 -0.90
CA ASN A 133 -22.82 -18.43 -0.66
C ASN A 133 -22.83 -19.96 -0.82
N PHE A 134 -22.77 -20.67 0.30
CA PHE A 134 -22.85 -22.11 0.35
C PHE A 134 -24.30 -22.54 0.41
N LYS A 135 -24.77 -23.19 -0.65
CA LYS A 135 -26.10 -23.80 -0.71
C LYS A 135 -26.02 -25.22 -0.19
N VAL A 136 -26.65 -25.48 0.95
CA VAL A 136 -26.67 -26.77 1.61
C VAL A 136 -28.11 -27.28 1.62
N LYS A 137 -28.32 -28.47 1.06
CA LYS A 137 -29.59 -29.18 1.24
C LYS A 137 -29.63 -29.81 2.61
N GLN A 138 -30.64 -29.48 3.40
CA GLN A 138 -30.84 -29.99 4.75
C GLN A 138 -31.97 -30.98 4.82
N ILE A 139 -31.85 -31.93 5.75
CA ILE A 139 -32.90 -32.90 6.06
C ILE A 139 -33.51 -32.54 7.41
N GLY A 140 -34.80 -32.19 7.40
CA GLY A 140 -35.62 -31.92 8.59
C GLY A 140 -35.91 -33.18 9.40
N SER A 141 -36.43 -32.99 10.61
CA SER A 141 -36.79 -34.11 11.52
C SER A 141 -37.97 -34.95 11.04
N ASP A 142 -38.77 -34.41 10.11
CA ASP A 142 -39.89 -35.08 9.42
C ASP A 142 -39.47 -35.72 8.09
N GLY A 143 -38.19 -35.64 7.72
CA GLY A 143 -37.65 -36.14 6.46
C GLY A 143 -37.73 -35.15 5.29
N ASP A 144 -38.26 -33.94 5.50
CA ASP A 144 -38.34 -32.92 4.47
C ASP A 144 -36.95 -32.42 4.07
N ILE A 145 -36.79 -32.05 2.79
CA ILE A 145 -35.52 -31.54 2.25
C ILE A 145 -35.66 -30.08 1.84
N THR A 146 -34.92 -29.17 2.50
CA THR A 146 -34.86 -27.74 2.17
C THR A 146 -33.48 -27.33 1.71
N GLU A 147 -33.35 -26.28 0.89
CA GLU A 147 -32.05 -25.68 0.53
C GLU A 147 -31.86 -24.40 1.33
N GLU A 148 -30.83 -24.38 2.19
CA GLU A 148 -30.46 -23.23 3.00
C GLU A 148 -29.16 -22.62 2.47
N SER A 149 -29.03 -21.30 2.63
CA SER A 149 -27.87 -20.54 2.16
C SER A 149 -27.04 -20.04 3.34
N TYR A 150 -25.72 -20.28 3.29
CA TYR A 150 -24.78 -19.94 4.35
C TYR A 150 -23.66 -19.06 3.82
N LYS A 151 -23.27 -18.06 4.62
CA LYS A 151 -22.22 -17.10 4.25
C LYS A 151 -20.82 -17.49 4.71
N ASN A 152 -20.70 -18.56 5.50
CA ASN A 152 -19.42 -19.06 5.97
C ASN A 152 -19.44 -20.58 6.12
N VAL A 153 -18.23 -21.15 6.16
CA VAL A 153 -18.01 -22.60 6.21
C VAL A 153 -18.57 -23.21 7.51
N ALA A 154 -18.41 -22.53 8.64
CA ALA A 154 -18.83 -23.08 9.94
C ALA A 154 -20.36 -23.26 10.02
N GLU A 155 -21.13 -22.28 9.57
CA GLU A 155 -22.59 -22.37 9.51
C GLU A 155 -23.05 -23.41 8.49
N ALA A 156 -22.43 -23.45 7.30
CA ALA A 156 -22.73 -24.47 6.31
C ALA A 156 -22.52 -25.88 6.85
N LEU A 157 -21.40 -26.11 7.55
CA LEU A 157 -21.10 -27.39 8.20
C LEU A 157 -22.02 -27.69 9.39
N THR A 158 -22.45 -26.67 10.14
CA THR A 158 -23.47 -26.83 11.18
C THR A 158 -24.77 -27.32 10.56
N GLY A 159 -25.16 -26.76 9.41
CA GLY A 159 -26.31 -27.21 8.64
C GLY A 159 -26.24 -28.66 8.16
N VAL A 160 -25.07 -29.07 7.66
CA VAL A 160 -24.79 -30.48 7.32
C VAL A 160 -24.89 -31.35 8.58
N GLY A 161 -24.31 -30.91 9.70
CA GLY A 161 -24.35 -31.61 10.98
C GLY A 161 -25.78 -31.84 11.49
N SER A 162 -26.65 -30.84 11.37
CA SER A 162 -28.07 -30.96 11.68
C SER A 162 -28.75 -32.05 10.83
N SER A 163 -28.44 -32.10 9.53
CA SER A 163 -28.98 -33.14 8.63
C SER A 163 -28.52 -34.54 9.03
N PHE A 164 -27.25 -34.70 9.40
CA PHE A 164 -26.74 -35.99 9.90
C PHE A 164 -27.40 -36.41 11.20
N LYS A 165 -27.69 -35.45 12.09
CA LYS A 165 -28.47 -35.72 13.29
C LYS A 165 -29.88 -36.21 12.96
N SER A 166 -30.60 -35.53 12.05
CA SER A 166 -31.94 -35.97 11.63
C SER A 166 -31.93 -37.39 11.07
N VAL A 167 -30.99 -37.70 10.16
CA VAL A 167 -30.85 -39.05 9.57
C VAL A 167 -30.51 -40.09 10.64
N HIS A 168 -29.60 -39.77 11.57
CA HIS A 168 -29.26 -40.66 12.68
C HIS A 168 -30.48 -40.97 13.56
N ASP A 169 -31.28 -39.96 13.88
CA ASP A 169 -32.45 -40.09 14.74
C ASP A 169 -33.56 -40.93 14.06
N GLU A 170 -33.76 -40.76 12.75
CA GLU A 170 -34.70 -41.57 11.96
C GLU A 170 -34.28 -43.04 11.88
N ILE A 171 -32.99 -43.32 11.61
CA ILE A 171 -32.45 -44.69 11.61
C ILE A 171 -32.60 -45.35 12.99
N SER A 172 -32.30 -44.61 14.06
CA SER A 172 -32.45 -45.11 15.44
C SER A 172 -33.90 -45.49 15.74
N THR A 173 -34.85 -44.70 15.25
CA THR A 173 -36.30 -44.96 15.35
C THR A 173 -36.68 -46.21 14.57
N MET A 174 -36.23 -46.36 13.32
CA MET A 174 -36.48 -47.56 12.50
C MET A 174 -35.95 -48.84 13.14
N ILE A 175 -34.73 -48.82 13.70
CA ILE A 175 -34.14 -49.98 14.38
C ILE A 175 -34.99 -50.37 15.59
N SER A 176 -35.38 -49.38 16.40
CA SER A 176 -36.22 -49.59 17.59
C SER A 176 -37.60 -50.17 17.22
N ASN A 177 -38.10 -49.84 16.04
CA ASN A 177 -39.38 -50.31 15.51
C ASN A 177 -39.27 -51.60 14.67
N SER A 178 -38.05 -52.07 14.36
CA SER A 178 -37.85 -53.27 13.53
C SER A 178 -38.24 -54.55 14.28
N LEU A 179 -38.87 -55.45 13.52
CA LEU A 179 -39.81 -56.48 13.96
C LEU A 179 -39.10 -57.79 14.31
N VAL A 180 -38.91 -58.06 15.61
CA VAL A 180 -39.29 -59.28 16.37
C VAL A 180 -38.90 -58.99 17.83
N LYS A 181 -39.87 -58.62 18.67
CA LYS A 181 -39.72 -58.87 20.12
C LYS A 181 -40.24 -60.29 20.32
N GLN A 182 -39.35 -61.25 20.51
CA GLN A 182 -39.75 -62.60 20.90
C GLN A 182 -40.51 -62.45 22.21
N ASP A 183 -41.83 -62.68 22.17
CA ASP A 183 -42.65 -62.62 23.36
C ASP A 183 -42.21 -63.76 24.29
N ALA A 184 -41.66 -63.42 25.46
CA ALA A 184 -41.16 -64.41 26.42
C ALA A 184 -42.29 -65.25 27.05
N THR A 185 -43.54 -65.00 26.68
CA THR A 185 -44.74 -65.63 27.24
C THR A 185 -45.42 -66.68 26.36
N THR A 186 -44.92 -66.98 25.15
CA THR A 186 -45.46 -68.13 24.39
C THR A 186 -44.78 -69.43 24.83
N ASN A 187 -45.22 -69.97 25.97
CA ASN A 187 -45.16 -71.41 26.21
C ASN A 187 -46.19 -72.07 25.28
N LEU A 188 -45.73 -72.63 24.15
CA LEU A 188 -46.47 -73.59 23.31
C LEU A 188 -45.61 -74.84 23.14
#